data_AF-A0A0M5J1N8-F1
#
_entry.id   AF-A0A0M5J1N8-F1
#
_cell.length_a   1.000
_cell.length_b   1.000
_cell.length_c   1.000
_cell.angle_alpha   90.00
_cell.angle_beta   90.00
_cell.angle_gamma   90.00
#
_symmetry.space_group_name_H-M   'P 1'
#
loop_
_entity.id
_entity.type
_entity.pdbx_description
1 polymer ?
#
loop_
_entity_poly.entity_id
_entity_poly.type
_entity_poly.pdbx_seq_one_letter_code
_entity_poly.pdbx_strand_id
1 'polypeptide(L)'
;MSLTPVALDTVPAANTFLGELGLGELDGTDVASYMGRNDNWAGRTSAGVGVFLKHIGGSPQDAEQRIRRSRAFGAAVRAAGHRELTTPELLGYREDDRLLVFALLEGAETGAEMAAADRFDDELAHRAGRITGLLHAAPTEGVDPRPDDQPPALPDPSLNGSLPLAVFTGLTFAEVTFWNLMQNDASLTHALHRLRAREAAAVHRPGHCDLRLDQFLHADGRLHLTDGEEFRLADPARDIGGFAGEWLYQAVIGLTRPGDGDPDGIGDAAGGMLAPEPTHEEILARGTRELDRLRPRIAAFWAGYRSVRPADPADGDLAARATAFAGWHLIDRAMVSASRGSRLPAVVRAAMGIGRNALLRPEQFASVLGLEESA
;
A
#
# COMPACT_ATOMS: atom_id res chain seq x y z
N MET A 1 16.41 11.72 -6.35
CA MET A 1 15.10 12.30 -6.01
C MET A 1 15.31 13.16 -4.77
N SER A 2 15.03 14.46 -4.84
CA SER A 2 15.23 15.36 -3.68
C SER A 2 14.21 15.03 -2.59
N LEU A 3 14.66 14.88 -1.34
CA LEU A 3 13.86 14.44 -0.18
C LEU A 3 13.24 15.63 0.59
N THR A 4 13.07 16.76 -0.07
CA THR A 4 12.47 17.97 0.53
C THR A 4 11.04 18.10 0.03
N PRO A 5 10.04 18.32 0.93
CA PRO A 5 8.69 18.68 0.50
C PRO A 5 8.75 19.84 -0.50
N VAL A 6 8.04 19.70 -1.62
CA VAL A 6 8.06 20.70 -2.68
C VAL A 6 7.20 21.88 -2.24
N ALA A 7 7.78 23.08 -2.29
CA ALA A 7 7.06 24.30 -1.91
C ALA A 7 5.95 24.60 -2.94
N LEU A 8 4.78 25.01 -2.47
CA LEU A 8 3.60 25.22 -3.31
C LEU A 8 3.83 26.25 -4.43
N ASP A 9 4.68 27.24 -4.18
CA ASP A 9 5.07 28.28 -5.13
C ASP A 9 5.81 27.76 -6.37
N THR A 10 6.37 26.55 -6.28
CA THR A 10 6.99 25.87 -7.44
C THR A 10 5.97 25.30 -8.43
N VAL A 11 4.67 25.24 -8.05
CA VAL A 11 3.55 24.83 -8.91
C VAL A 11 2.47 25.90 -8.91
N PRO A 12 2.66 27.06 -9.58
CA PRO A 12 1.72 28.18 -9.55
C PRO A 12 0.31 27.82 -10.03
N ALA A 13 0.21 26.82 -10.92
CA ALA A 13 -1.07 26.31 -11.42
C ALA A 13 -2.01 25.81 -10.30
N ALA A 14 -1.47 25.41 -9.14
CA ALA A 14 -2.25 24.91 -8.01
C ALA A 14 -3.23 25.95 -7.46
N ASN A 15 -2.75 27.15 -7.10
CA ASN A 15 -3.62 28.22 -6.58
C ASN A 15 -4.51 28.81 -7.66
N THR A 16 -4.05 28.89 -8.91
CA THR A 16 -4.92 29.24 -10.04
C THR A 16 -6.10 28.26 -10.16
N PHE A 17 -5.84 26.96 -10.03
CA PHE A 17 -6.89 25.95 -10.11
C PHE A 17 -7.87 26.01 -8.94
N LEU A 18 -7.38 26.18 -7.71
CA LEU A 18 -8.26 26.37 -6.56
C LEU A 18 -9.15 27.61 -6.70
N GLY A 19 -8.62 28.70 -7.25
CA GLY A 19 -9.37 29.92 -7.56
C GLY A 19 -10.49 29.68 -8.58
N GLU A 20 -10.21 28.93 -9.65
CA GLU A 20 -11.20 28.56 -10.67
C GLU A 20 -12.32 27.64 -10.14
N LEU A 21 -11.99 26.75 -9.19
CA LEU A 21 -12.99 25.94 -8.48
C LEU A 21 -13.82 26.77 -7.47
N GLY A 22 -13.50 28.06 -7.29
CA GLY A 22 -14.14 28.93 -6.31
C GLY A 22 -13.75 28.61 -4.86
N LEU A 23 -12.65 27.89 -4.66
CA LEU A 23 -12.18 27.44 -3.34
C LEU A 23 -11.21 28.44 -2.71
N GLY A 24 -10.74 29.46 -3.43
CA GLY A 24 -9.73 30.41 -2.93
C GLY A 24 -8.30 29.92 -3.18
N GLU A 25 -7.37 30.27 -2.29
CA GLU A 25 -5.94 29.96 -2.43
C GLU A 25 -5.40 29.33 -1.14
N LEU A 26 -4.42 28.43 -1.24
CA LEU A 26 -3.63 27.98 -0.10
C LEU A 26 -2.52 29.00 0.17
N ASP A 27 -2.54 29.61 1.36
CA ASP A 27 -1.46 30.47 1.86
C ASP A 27 -0.33 29.57 2.40
N GLY A 28 0.85 29.64 1.78
CA GLY A 28 2.00 28.77 2.10
C GLY A 28 2.51 28.81 3.54
N THR A 29 1.97 29.69 4.40
CA THR A 29 2.31 29.77 5.83
C THR A 29 1.66 28.67 6.69
N ASP A 30 0.48 28.15 6.31
CA ASP A 30 -0.28 27.13 7.05
C ASP A 30 -0.53 25.85 6.23
N VAL A 31 0.34 25.57 5.25
CA VAL A 31 0.25 24.39 4.39
C VAL A 31 1.14 23.26 4.90
N ALA A 32 0.54 22.13 5.22
CA ALA A 32 1.27 20.89 5.43
C ALA A 32 1.66 20.29 4.07
N SER A 33 2.92 19.89 3.91
CA SER A 33 3.39 19.16 2.72
C SER A 33 3.89 17.78 3.10
N TYR A 34 3.52 16.78 2.31
CA TYR A 34 3.81 15.37 2.59
C TYR A 34 4.74 14.79 1.54
N MET A 35 5.74 14.04 2.00
CA MET A 35 6.70 13.37 1.15
C MET A 35 6.06 12.18 0.41
N GLY A 36 6.34 12.03 -0.88
CA GLY A 36 5.85 10.89 -1.67
C GLY A 36 6.30 10.90 -3.12
N ARG A 37 5.68 10.03 -3.94
CA ARG A 37 5.84 10.05 -5.42
C ARG A 37 5.16 11.26 -6.08
N ASN A 38 4.30 11.93 -5.32
CA ASN A 38 3.53 13.10 -5.70
C ASN A 38 3.88 14.23 -4.75
N ASP A 39 3.69 15.46 -5.21
CA ASP A 39 3.75 16.63 -4.35
C ASP A 39 2.36 16.82 -3.75
N ASN A 40 2.28 16.81 -2.42
CA ASN A 40 1.00 16.90 -1.71
C ASN A 40 1.02 18.13 -0.80
N TRP A 41 -0.12 18.82 -0.76
CA TRP A 41 -0.35 19.97 0.12
C TRP A 41 -1.72 19.87 0.77
N ALA A 42 -1.80 20.14 2.06
CA ALA A 42 -3.05 20.18 2.79
C ALA A 42 -3.14 21.48 3.59
N GLY A 43 -4.33 22.06 3.64
CA GLY A 43 -4.58 23.26 4.42
C GLY A 43 -5.99 23.81 4.23
N ARG A 44 -6.31 24.89 4.94
CA ARG A 44 -7.49 25.70 4.65
C ARG A 44 -7.13 26.76 3.61
N THR A 45 -8.01 26.95 2.65
CA THR A 45 -7.89 28.02 1.68
C THR A 45 -8.32 29.37 2.25
N SER A 46 -8.04 30.45 1.52
CA SER A 46 -8.52 31.81 1.82
C SER A 46 -10.05 31.94 1.86
N ALA A 47 -10.79 31.01 1.27
CA ALA A 47 -12.25 30.92 1.39
C ALA A 47 -12.72 30.12 2.62
N GLY A 48 -11.80 29.62 3.45
CA GLY A 48 -12.07 28.83 4.66
C GLY A 48 -12.33 27.34 4.39
N VAL A 49 -12.13 26.85 3.16
CA VAL A 49 -12.40 25.46 2.78
C VAL A 49 -11.15 24.60 3.03
N GLY A 50 -11.30 23.47 3.71
CA GLY A 50 -10.22 22.50 3.88
C GLY A 50 -9.99 21.70 2.60
N VAL A 51 -8.77 21.73 2.05
CA VAL A 51 -8.42 21.00 0.83
C VAL A 51 -7.16 20.14 1.01
N PHE A 52 -7.12 19.02 0.31
CA PHE A 52 -5.92 18.22 0.06
C PHE A 52 -5.64 18.23 -1.43
N LEU A 53 -4.55 18.86 -1.84
CA LEU A 53 -4.13 19.03 -3.22
C LEU A 53 -2.96 18.10 -3.53
N LYS A 54 -3.05 17.41 -4.66
CA LYS A 54 -2.08 16.42 -5.12
C LYS A 54 -1.64 16.75 -6.55
N HIS A 55 -0.34 16.95 -6.74
CA HIS A 55 0.28 17.09 -8.06
C HIS A 55 0.96 15.79 -8.44
N ILE A 56 0.51 15.20 -9.55
CA ILE A 56 0.90 13.86 -9.96
C ILE A 56 2.22 13.91 -10.73
N GLY A 57 3.26 13.37 -10.09
CA GLY A 57 4.59 13.24 -10.69
C GLY A 57 4.65 12.17 -11.78
N GLY A 58 5.73 12.18 -12.57
CA GLY A 58 6.00 11.17 -13.61
C GLY A 58 5.85 11.68 -15.04
N SER A 59 5.77 10.75 -15.99
CA SER A 59 5.53 11.09 -17.40
C SER A 59 4.08 11.61 -17.58
N PRO A 60 3.80 12.47 -18.59
CA PRO A 60 2.43 12.95 -18.83
C PRO A 60 1.40 11.81 -18.96
N GLN A 61 1.75 10.75 -19.68
CA GLN A 61 0.87 9.61 -19.90
C GLN A 61 0.59 8.81 -18.62
N ASP A 62 1.59 8.65 -17.75
CA ASP A 62 1.41 7.98 -16.46
C ASP A 62 0.52 8.81 -15.52
N ALA A 63 0.74 10.12 -15.47
CA ALA A 63 -0.05 11.03 -14.66
C ALA A 63 -1.53 11.05 -15.11
N GLU A 64 -1.79 11.11 -16.42
CA GLU A 64 -3.14 11.03 -16.98
C GLU A 64 -3.86 9.73 -16.56
N GLN A 65 -3.17 8.58 -16.63
CA GLN A 65 -3.72 7.31 -16.20
C GLN A 65 -4.07 7.30 -14.70
N ARG A 66 -3.18 7.81 -13.84
CA ARG A 66 -3.39 7.85 -12.38
C ARG A 66 -4.53 8.80 -11.99
N ILE A 67 -4.69 9.92 -12.70
CA ILE A 67 -5.84 10.83 -12.54
C ILE A 67 -7.13 10.12 -12.96
N ARG A 68 -7.13 9.46 -14.12
CA ARG A 68 -8.30 8.70 -14.60
C ARG A 68 -8.69 7.59 -13.62
N ARG A 69 -7.72 6.83 -13.08
CA ARG A 69 -7.95 5.78 -12.08
C ARG A 69 -8.52 6.35 -10.78
N SER A 70 -7.97 7.47 -10.28
CA SER A 70 -8.48 8.16 -9.09
C SER A 70 -9.94 8.62 -9.26
N ARG A 71 -10.27 9.13 -10.45
CA ARG A 71 -11.65 9.50 -10.80
C ARG A 71 -12.58 8.28 -10.85
N ALA A 72 -12.13 7.20 -11.49
CA ALA A 72 -12.89 5.93 -11.56
C ALA A 72 -13.15 5.34 -10.17
N PHE A 73 -12.16 5.44 -9.27
CA PHE A 73 -12.29 5.00 -7.88
C PHE A 73 -13.41 5.76 -7.15
N GLY A 74 -13.37 7.09 -7.17
CA GLY A 74 -14.42 7.90 -6.55
C GLY A 74 -15.81 7.65 -7.17
N ALA A 75 -15.87 7.43 -8.49
CA ALA A 75 -17.10 7.07 -9.18
C ALA A 75 -17.63 5.68 -8.76
N ALA A 76 -16.77 4.68 -8.64
CA ALA A 76 -17.13 3.33 -8.18
C ALA A 76 -17.63 3.33 -6.73
N VAL A 77 -16.96 4.09 -5.83
CA VAL A 77 -17.40 4.28 -4.45
C VAL A 77 -18.80 4.90 -4.38
N ARG A 78 -19.05 5.95 -5.19
CA ARG A 78 -20.40 6.56 -5.27
C ARG A 78 -21.44 5.60 -5.82
N ALA A 79 -21.10 4.87 -6.89
CA ALA A 79 -22.02 3.92 -7.54
C ALA A 79 -22.38 2.74 -6.62
N ALA A 80 -21.46 2.33 -5.74
CA ALA A 80 -21.74 1.33 -4.72
C ALA A 80 -22.81 1.77 -3.71
N GLY A 81 -22.91 3.08 -3.42
CA GLY A 81 -23.97 3.64 -2.56
C GLY A 81 -23.96 3.14 -1.11
N HIS A 82 -22.90 2.45 -0.68
CA HIS A 82 -22.79 1.88 0.65
C HIS A 82 -22.27 2.91 1.65
N ARG A 83 -22.96 3.03 2.80
CA ARG A 83 -22.62 4.02 3.85
C ARG A 83 -21.25 3.79 4.52
N GLU A 84 -20.76 2.55 4.49
CA GLU A 84 -19.45 2.18 5.07
C GLU A 84 -18.29 2.40 4.09
N LEU A 85 -18.54 2.33 2.78
CA LEU A 85 -17.51 2.55 1.76
C LEU A 85 -17.44 4.04 1.47
N THR A 86 -16.53 4.75 2.15
CA THR A 86 -16.32 6.19 1.98
C THR A 86 -14.92 6.49 1.47
N THR A 87 -14.78 7.63 0.80
CA THR A 87 -13.53 8.19 0.31
C THR A 87 -13.60 9.72 0.42
N PRO A 88 -12.48 10.45 0.55
CA PRO A 88 -12.50 11.91 0.48
C PRO A 88 -13.17 12.39 -0.82
N GLU A 89 -14.00 13.43 -0.72
CA GLU A 89 -14.68 13.98 -1.88
C GLU A 89 -13.68 14.59 -2.86
N LEU A 90 -13.71 14.18 -4.12
CA LEU A 90 -12.94 14.83 -5.18
C LEU A 90 -13.66 16.13 -5.59
N LEU A 91 -13.11 17.27 -5.18
CA LEU A 91 -13.64 18.61 -5.46
C LEU A 91 -13.34 19.06 -6.89
N GLY A 92 -12.21 18.61 -7.45
CA GLY A 92 -11.84 18.92 -8.82
C GLY A 92 -10.58 18.22 -9.27
N TYR A 93 -10.36 18.17 -10.58
CA TYR A 93 -9.13 17.70 -11.19
C TYR A 93 -8.77 18.54 -12.43
N ARG A 94 -7.49 18.57 -12.78
CA ARG A 94 -6.99 19.20 -14.01
C ARG A 94 -5.90 18.33 -14.62
N GLU A 95 -6.18 17.73 -15.76
CA GLU A 95 -5.30 16.74 -16.40
C GLU A 95 -4.01 17.38 -16.94
N ASP A 96 -4.10 18.54 -17.61
CA ASP A 96 -2.95 19.25 -18.19
C ASP A 96 -1.89 19.62 -17.14
N ASP A 97 -2.34 20.11 -15.98
CA ASP A 97 -1.47 20.48 -14.85
C ASP A 97 -1.26 19.31 -13.87
N ARG A 98 -1.87 18.16 -14.13
CA ARG A 98 -1.76 16.94 -13.33
C ARG A 98 -2.19 17.10 -11.86
N LEU A 99 -3.27 17.84 -11.64
CA LEU A 99 -3.76 18.18 -10.30
C LEU A 99 -5.01 17.40 -9.94
N LEU A 100 -5.08 16.95 -8.69
CA LEU A 100 -6.28 16.45 -8.01
C LEU A 100 -6.50 17.28 -6.74
N VAL A 101 -7.75 17.66 -6.47
CA VAL A 101 -8.13 18.40 -5.26
C VAL A 101 -9.25 17.64 -4.56
N PHE A 102 -9.00 17.26 -3.31
CA PHE A 102 -9.94 16.55 -2.46
C PHE A 102 -10.37 17.44 -1.28
N ALA A 103 -11.55 17.17 -0.74
CA ALA A 103 -11.96 17.71 0.55
C ALA A 103 -11.02 17.19 1.65
N LEU A 104 -10.51 18.09 2.48
CA LEU A 104 -9.66 17.70 3.60
C LEU A 104 -10.49 17.05 4.69
N LEU A 105 -10.06 15.86 5.14
CA LEU A 105 -10.58 15.25 6.35
C LEU A 105 -9.82 15.83 7.55
N GLU A 106 -10.45 16.75 8.27
CA GLU A 106 -9.83 17.43 9.41
C GLU A 106 -9.54 16.46 10.56
N GLY A 107 -8.34 16.52 11.11
CA GLY A 107 -7.92 15.66 12.21
C GLY A 107 -7.85 14.17 11.83
N ALA A 108 -7.82 13.84 10.54
CA ALA A 108 -7.68 12.47 10.09
C ALA A 108 -6.32 11.88 10.46
N GLU A 109 -6.33 10.63 10.90
CA GLU A 109 -5.11 9.86 11.15
C GLU A 109 -5.03 8.71 10.15
N THR A 110 -3.85 8.46 9.59
CA THR A 110 -3.63 7.31 8.72
C THR A 110 -3.64 6.02 9.52
N GLY A 111 -4.07 4.91 8.89
CA GLY A 111 -4.01 3.60 9.53
C GLY A 111 -2.58 3.19 9.88
N ALA A 112 -1.58 3.67 9.15
CA ALA A 112 -0.16 3.48 9.48
C ALA A 112 0.25 4.20 10.78
N GLU A 113 -0.19 5.45 10.99
CA GLU A 113 0.04 6.19 12.25
C GLU A 113 -0.67 5.50 13.43
N MET A 114 -1.92 5.06 13.21
CA MET A 114 -2.66 4.32 14.22
C MET A 114 -1.99 2.99 14.56
N ALA A 115 -1.49 2.24 13.57
CA ALA A 115 -0.78 0.99 13.79
C ALA A 115 0.56 1.21 14.51
N ALA A 116 1.29 2.28 14.18
CA ALA A 116 2.52 2.65 14.88
C ALA A 116 2.28 2.99 16.36
N ALA A 117 1.09 3.51 16.68
CA ALA A 117 0.63 3.80 18.04
C ALA A 117 -0.17 2.64 18.69
N ASP A 118 -0.17 1.44 18.10
CA ASP A 118 -0.93 0.26 18.54
C ASP A 118 -2.45 0.51 18.72
N ARG A 119 -3.00 1.50 18.00
CA ARG A 119 -4.44 1.86 17.99
C ARG A 119 -5.21 1.30 16.79
N PHE A 120 -4.55 0.72 15.80
CA PHE A 120 -5.21 -0.05 14.75
C PHE A 120 -5.45 -1.49 15.24
N ASP A 121 -6.61 -1.68 15.85
CA ASP A 121 -7.02 -2.92 16.50
C ASP A 121 -7.78 -3.88 15.55
N ASP A 122 -8.24 -5.00 16.10
CA ASP A 122 -8.97 -6.03 15.37
C ASP A 122 -10.33 -5.53 14.87
N GLU A 123 -10.98 -4.59 15.58
CA GLU A 123 -12.24 -4.02 15.15
C GLU A 123 -12.06 -3.13 13.91
N LEU A 124 -11.04 -2.26 13.91
CA LEU A 124 -10.67 -1.46 12.75
C LEU A 124 -10.21 -2.34 11.59
N ALA A 125 -9.48 -3.41 11.86
CA ALA A 125 -9.09 -4.37 10.82
C ALA A 125 -10.32 -5.06 10.21
N HIS A 126 -11.29 -5.49 11.02
CA HIS A 126 -12.54 -6.04 10.53
C HIS A 126 -13.33 -5.02 9.68
N ARG A 127 -13.42 -3.76 10.10
CA ARG A 127 -14.04 -2.68 9.31
C ARG A 127 -13.30 -2.44 7.98
N ALA A 128 -11.97 -2.42 7.99
CA ALA A 128 -11.15 -2.31 6.79
C ALA A 128 -11.45 -3.47 5.82
N GLY A 129 -11.55 -4.70 6.33
CA GLY A 129 -11.93 -5.87 5.55
C GLY A 129 -13.30 -5.74 4.88
N ARG A 130 -14.29 -5.26 5.64
CA ARG A 130 -15.64 -4.96 5.12
C ARG A 130 -15.59 -3.92 4.00
N ILE A 131 -14.88 -2.82 4.21
CA ILE A 131 -14.73 -1.74 3.20
C ILE A 131 -14.11 -2.29 1.91
N THR A 132 -13.04 -3.07 2.01
CA THR A 132 -12.42 -3.73 0.85
C THR A 132 -13.38 -4.69 0.16
N GLY A 133 -14.15 -5.48 0.92
CA GLY A 133 -15.16 -6.38 0.37
C GLY A 133 -16.29 -5.65 -0.36
N LEU A 134 -16.74 -4.51 0.18
CA LEU A 134 -17.72 -3.64 -0.46
C LEU A 134 -17.16 -3.02 -1.75
N LEU A 135 -15.89 -2.60 -1.77
CA LEU A 135 -15.23 -2.11 -2.98
C LEU A 135 -15.20 -3.21 -4.06
N HIS A 136 -14.79 -4.43 -3.70
CA HIS A 136 -14.73 -5.57 -4.63
C HIS A 136 -16.12 -6.01 -5.12
N ALA A 137 -17.19 -5.61 -4.44
CA ALA A 137 -18.58 -5.85 -4.84
C ALA A 137 -19.20 -4.65 -5.59
N ALA A 138 -18.51 -3.52 -5.68
CA ALA A 138 -19.04 -2.32 -6.31
C ALA A 138 -19.39 -2.57 -7.78
N PRO A 139 -20.50 -1.99 -8.28
CA PRO A 139 -20.85 -2.10 -9.68
C PRO A 139 -19.79 -1.43 -10.56
N THR A 140 -19.49 -2.06 -11.68
CA THR A 140 -18.56 -1.52 -12.70
C THR A 140 -19.29 -0.97 -13.92
N GLU A 141 -20.53 -1.43 -14.13
CA GLU A 141 -21.39 -0.96 -15.20
C GLU A 141 -21.91 0.45 -14.91
N GLY A 142 -21.85 1.35 -15.90
CA GLY A 142 -22.28 2.74 -15.75
C GLY A 142 -21.34 3.64 -14.95
N VAL A 143 -20.16 3.15 -14.54
CA VAL A 143 -19.13 3.97 -13.89
C VAL A 143 -18.36 4.76 -14.96
N ASP A 144 -18.30 6.08 -14.79
CA ASP A 144 -17.56 7.01 -15.67
C ASP A 144 -16.56 7.85 -14.85
N PRO A 145 -15.24 7.82 -15.15
CA PRO A 145 -14.60 6.98 -16.17
C PRO A 145 -14.67 5.49 -15.85
N ARG A 146 -14.79 4.65 -16.89
CA ARG A 146 -14.75 3.19 -16.74
C ARG A 146 -13.47 2.79 -15.99
N PRO A 147 -13.54 1.90 -14.99
CA PRO A 147 -12.36 1.35 -14.33
C PRO A 147 -11.36 0.81 -15.35
N ASP A 148 -10.08 1.07 -15.11
CA ASP A 148 -8.99 0.53 -15.93
C ASP A 148 -9.04 -1.01 -15.91
N ASP A 149 -8.70 -1.66 -17.01
CA ASP A 149 -8.61 -3.12 -17.14
C ASP A 149 -7.18 -3.58 -17.50
N GLN A 150 -6.24 -2.64 -17.59
CA GLN A 150 -4.85 -2.96 -17.81
C GLN A 150 -4.25 -3.61 -16.55
N PRO A 151 -3.43 -4.66 -16.71
CA PRO A 151 -2.87 -5.35 -15.58
C PRO A 151 -1.98 -4.42 -14.73
N PRO A 152 -1.93 -4.60 -13.39
CA PRO A 152 -0.97 -3.92 -12.53
C PRO A 152 0.46 -4.07 -13.04
N ALA A 153 1.24 -2.99 -12.94
CA ALA A 153 2.62 -2.96 -13.41
C ALA A 153 3.53 -3.92 -12.62
N LEU A 154 3.26 -4.09 -11.32
CA LEU A 154 4.05 -4.95 -10.43
C LEU A 154 3.21 -6.11 -9.86
N PRO A 155 3.80 -7.30 -9.63
CA PRO A 155 5.17 -7.66 -9.99
C PRO A 155 5.37 -7.74 -11.51
N ASP A 156 6.54 -7.30 -11.97
CA ASP A 156 6.99 -7.50 -13.36
C ASP A 156 8.07 -8.58 -13.39
N PRO A 157 7.73 -9.83 -13.77
CA PRO A 157 8.70 -10.91 -13.83
C PRO A 157 9.81 -10.68 -14.86
N SER A 158 9.64 -9.77 -15.84
CA SER A 158 10.67 -9.51 -16.84
C SER A 158 11.93 -8.88 -16.24
N LEU A 159 11.78 -8.11 -15.16
CA LEU A 159 12.88 -7.48 -14.43
C LEU A 159 13.79 -8.52 -13.73
N ASN A 160 13.27 -9.72 -13.49
CA ASN A 160 14.07 -10.83 -12.96
C ASN A 160 15.01 -11.46 -14.00
N GLY A 161 14.74 -11.27 -15.29
CA GLY A 161 15.63 -11.74 -16.37
C GLY A 161 16.68 -10.72 -16.77
N SER A 162 16.31 -9.43 -16.76
CA SER A 162 17.22 -8.34 -17.12
C SER A 162 16.65 -7.00 -16.69
N LEU A 163 17.52 -6.04 -16.36
CA LEU A 163 17.12 -4.65 -16.12
C LEU A 163 17.37 -3.80 -17.37
N PRO A 164 16.45 -2.89 -17.74
CA PRO A 164 16.74 -1.86 -18.72
C PRO A 164 17.97 -1.04 -18.31
N LEU A 165 18.83 -0.69 -19.28
CA LEU A 165 20.08 0.02 -18.99
C LEU A 165 19.84 1.32 -18.20
N ALA A 166 18.80 2.09 -18.57
CA ALA A 166 18.43 3.32 -17.87
C ALA A 166 18.08 3.08 -16.39
N VAL A 167 17.38 1.97 -16.09
CA VAL A 167 17.08 1.57 -14.71
C VAL A 167 18.36 1.18 -13.98
N PHE A 168 19.19 0.32 -14.59
CA PHE A 168 20.44 -0.15 -14.00
C PHE A 168 21.39 1.01 -13.64
N THR A 169 21.52 2.01 -14.51
CA THR A 169 22.40 3.16 -14.28
C THR A 169 21.94 4.08 -13.14
N GLY A 170 20.65 4.00 -12.76
CA GLY A 170 20.07 4.80 -11.69
C GLY A 170 20.05 4.10 -10.32
N LEU A 171 20.44 2.82 -10.25
CA LEU A 171 20.34 2.04 -9.02
C LEU A 171 21.34 2.49 -7.96
N THR A 172 20.90 2.47 -6.71
CA THR A 172 21.81 2.48 -5.55
C THR A 172 22.56 1.15 -5.45
N PHE A 173 23.65 1.12 -4.67
CA PHE A 173 24.37 -0.12 -4.41
C PHE A 173 23.51 -1.17 -3.68
N ALA A 174 22.59 -0.72 -2.81
CA ALA A 174 21.64 -1.63 -2.16
C ALA A 174 20.64 -2.21 -3.15
N GLU A 175 20.17 -1.44 -4.14
CA GLU A 175 19.30 -1.94 -5.20
C GLU A 175 20.03 -2.92 -6.12
N VAL A 176 21.29 -2.69 -6.46
CA VAL A 176 22.11 -3.67 -7.19
C VAL A 176 22.19 -4.99 -6.42
N THR A 177 22.40 -4.92 -5.10
CA THR A 177 22.41 -6.11 -4.23
C THR A 177 21.06 -6.81 -4.21
N PHE A 178 19.97 -6.04 -4.08
CA PHE A 178 18.60 -6.55 -4.12
C PHE A 178 18.31 -7.30 -5.43
N TRP A 179 18.60 -6.68 -6.57
CA TRP A 179 18.38 -7.28 -7.89
C TRP A 179 19.26 -8.51 -8.11
N ASN A 180 20.50 -8.50 -7.65
CA ASN A 180 21.36 -9.68 -7.69
C ASN A 180 20.74 -10.86 -6.91
N LEU A 181 20.12 -10.63 -5.76
CA LEU A 181 19.41 -11.68 -5.02
C LEU A 181 18.17 -12.19 -5.79
N MET A 182 17.38 -11.28 -6.34
CA MET A 182 16.14 -11.63 -7.07
C MET A 182 16.43 -12.41 -8.37
N GLN A 183 17.40 -11.96 -9.17
CA GLN A 183 17.71 -12.50 -10.49
C GLN A 183 18.44 -13.86 -10.41
N ASN A 184 19.16 -14.14 -9.33
CA ASN A 184 19.81 -15.43 -9.11
C ASN A 184 18.89 -16.50 -8.48
N ASP A 185 17.63 -16.17 -8.21
CA ASP A 185 16.65 -17.12 -7.66
C ASP A 185 15.62 -17.54 -8.73
N ALA A 186 15.93 -18.65 -9.41
CA ALA A 186 15.05 -19.22 -10.42
C ALA A 186 13.70 -19.68 -9.83
N SER A 187 13.66 -20.13 -8.58
CA SER A 187 12.43 -20.58 -7.94
C SER A 187 11.49 -19.40 -7.67
N LEU A 188 12.05 -18.29 -7.18
CA LEU A 188 11.31 -17.07 -6.95
C LEU A 188 10.79 -16.48 -8.26
N THR A 189 11.62 -16.44 -9.30
CA THR A 189 11.21 -15.98 -10.64
C THR A 189 10.04 -16.81 -11.18
N HIS A 190 10.11 -18.14 -11.07
CA HIS A 190 9.00 -19.00 -11.46
C HIS A 190 7.74 -18.75 -10.62
N ALA A 191 7.88 -18.50 -9.31
CA ALA A 191 6.75 -18.17 -8.44
C ALA A 191 6.08 -16.85 -8.83
N LEU A 192 6.83 -15.82 -9.22
CA LEU A 192 6.29 -14.55 -9.71
C LEU A 192 5.54 -14.72 -11.03
N HIS A 193 6.08 -15.51 -11.98
CA HIS A 193 5.35 -15.85 -13.21
C HIS A 193 4.05 -16.60 -12.90
N ARG A 194 4.07 -17.56 -11.97
CA ARG A 194 2.87 -18.28 -11.54
C ARG A 194 1.84 -17.35 -10.90
N LEU A 195 2.29 -16.41 -10.04
CA LEU A 195 1.41 -15.41 -9.44
C LEU A 195 0.72 -14.56 -10.50
N ARG A 196 1.47 -14.06 -11.48
CA ARG A 196 0.92 -13.27 -12.60
C ARG A 196 -0.05 -14.07 -13.49
N ALA A 197 0.25 -15.34 -13.74
CA ALA A 197 -0.66 -16.22 -14.47
C ALA A 197 -1.99 -16.46 -13.70
N ARG A 198 -1.91 -16.67 -12.38
CA ARG A 198 -3.10 -16.81 -11.51
C ARG A 198 -3.93 -15.53 -11.45
N GLU A 199 -3.28 -14.37 -11.34
CA GLU A 199 -3.94 -13.05 -11.36
C GLU A 199 -4.66 -12.78 -12.68
N ALA A 200 -4.06 -13.14 -13.81
CA ALA A 200 -4.68 -12.99 -15.12
C ALA A 200 -5.90 -13.90 -15.33
N ALA A 201 -5.92 -15.07 -14.68
CA ALA A 201 -7.02 -16.04 -14.77
C ALA A 201 -8.15 -15.78 -13.75
N ALA A 202 -7.90 -14.97 -12.73
CA ALA A 202 -8.88 -14.67 -11.68
C ALA A 202 -10.03 -13.79 -12.21
N VAL A 203 -11.19 -13.87 -11.57
CA VAL A 203 -12.29 -12.94 -11.85
C VAL A 203 -11.91 -11.55 -11.35
N HIS A 204 -11.80 -10.59 -12.28
CA HIS A 204 -11.45 -9.22 -11.93
C HIS A 204 -12.61 -8.48 -11.30
N ARG A 205 -12.29 -7.74 -10.24
CA ARG A 205 -13.19 -6.90 -9.46
C ARG A 205 -12.59 -5.50 -9.34
N PRO A 206 -13.38 -4.47 -9.03
CA PRO A 206 -12.81 -3.19 -8.61
C PRO A 206 -11.84 -3.42 -7.45
N GLY A 207 -10.58 -3.11 -7.66
CA GLY A 207 -9.50 -3.26 -6.69
C GLY A 207 -8.79 -1.94 -6.51
N HIS A 208 -8.43 -1.63 -5.27
CA HIS A 208 -7.58 -0.52 -4.91
C HIS A 208 -6.16 -0.68 -5.50
N CYS A 209 -5.68 -1.92 -5.55
CA CYS A 209 -4.38 -2.37 -6.09
C CYS A 209 -3.12 -1.87 -5.39
N ASP A 210 -3.25 -0.94 -4.45
CA ASP A 210 -2.18 -0.50 -3.56
C ASP A 210 -2.59 -0.50 -2.07
N LEU A 211 -3.40 -1.49 -1.66
CA LEU A 211 -4.07 -1.46 -0.35
C LEU A 211 -3.09 -1.71 0.81
N ARG A 212 -2.68 -0.61 1.44
CA ARG A 212 -1.81 -0.57 2.63
C ARG A 212 -2.52 0.15 3.78
N LEU A 213 -1.94 0.11 4.99
CA LEU A 213 -2.51 0.79 6.16
C LEU A 213 -2.59 2.31 6.01
N ASP A 214 -1.66 2.94 5.29
CA ASP A 214 -1.68 4.38 5.00
C ASP A 214 -2.80 4.79 4.02
N GLN A 215 -3.47 3.82 3.39
CA GLN A 215 -4.61 4.07 2.49
C GLN A 215 -5.95 4.12 3.21
N PHE A 216 -5.95 3.83 4.51
CA PHE A 216 -7.10 4.06 5.38
C PHE A 216 -6.87 5.34 6.17
N LEU A 217 -7.79 6.30 6.06
CA LEU A 217 -7.84 7.49 6.91
C LEU A 217 -8.97 7.33 7.93
N HIS A 218 -8.65 7.47 9.21
CA HIS A 218 -9.64 7.48 10.28
C HIS A 218 -10.00 8.92 10.64
N ALA A 219 -11.26 9.30 10.40
CA ALA A 219 -11.81 10.61 10.76
C ALA A 219 -13.25 10.43 11.24
N ASP A 220 -13.66 11.17 12.28
CA ASP A 220 -15.02 11.14 12.84
C ASP A 220 -15.55 9.72 13.16
N GLY A 221 -14.66 8.83 13.63
CA GLY A 221 -15.00 7.45 13.98
C GLY A 221 -15.21 6.52 12.77
N ARG A 222 -14.86 6.97 11.56
CA ARG A 222 -15.02 6.24 10.30
C ARG A 222 -13.69 6.05 9.60
N LEU A 223 -13.58 4.94 8.86
CA LEU A 223 -12.48 4.70 7.93
C LEU A 223 -12.89 5.18 6.54
N HIS A 224 -12.01 5.95 5.92
CA HIS A 224 -12.11 6.39 4.54
C HIS A 224 -10.98 5.73 3.74
N LEU A 225 -11.32 5.15 2.60
CA LEU A 225 -10.33 4.62 1.67
C LEU A 225 -9.86 5.76 0.75
N THR A 226 -8.55 5.97 0.64
CA THR A 226 -7.95 7.07 -0.14
C THR A 226 -7.07 6.52 -1.28
N ASP A 227 -6.40 7.41 -2.03
CA ASP A 227 -5.38 7.11 -3.04
C ASP A 227 -5.76 6.09 -4.14
N GLY A 228 -6.85 6.37 -4.86
CA GLY A 228 -7.30 5.56 -6.00
C GLY A 228 -6.40 5.59 -7.25
N GLU A 229 -5.13 6.00 -7.16
CA GLU A 229 -4.24 6.13 -8.33
C GLU A 229 -3.90 4.79 -9.00
N GLU A 230 -3.93 3.70 -8.23
CA GLU A 230 -3.73 2.36 -8.75
C GLU A 230 -5.05 1.61 -9.01
N PHE A 231 -6.20 2.25 -8.78
CA PHE A 231 -7.51 1.60 -8.89
C PHE A 231 -7.81 1.07 -10.29
N ARG A 232 -8.26 -0.19 -10.38
CA ARG A 232 -8.61 -0.86 -11.64
C ARG A 232 -9.42 -2.15 -11.40
N LEU A 233 -9.79 -2.83 -12.47
CA LEU A 233 -10.27 -4.20 -12.43
C LEU A 233 -9.08 -5.15 -12.25
N ALA A 234 -9.03 -5.87 -11.13
CA ALA A 234 -7.91 -6.75 -10.79
C ALA A 234 -8.35 -7.95 -9.96
N ASP A 235 -7.43 -8.90 -9.74
CA ASP A 235 -7.64 -10.01 -8.79
C ASP A 235 -7.81 -9.44 -7.37
N PRO A 236 -8.94 -9.72 -6.68
CA PRO A 236 -9.16 -9.26 -5.30
C PRO A 236 -8.07 -9.73 -4.32
N ALA A 237 -7.35 -10.80 -4.64
CA ALA A 237 -6.22 -11.29 -3.86
C ALA A 237 -5.13 -10.24 -3.64
N ARG A 238 -4.97 -9.29 -4.56
CA ARG A 238 -3.95 -8.24 -4.48
C ARG A 238 -4.16 -7.34 -3.27
N ASP A 239 -5.38 -6.89 -3.05
CA ASP A 239 -5.70 -5.97 -1.95
C ASP A 239 -5.65 -6.68 -0.61
N ILE A 240 -6.19 -7.90 -0.54
CA ILE A 240 -6.12 -8.74 0.66
C ILE A 240 -4.66 -9.03 1.00
N GLY A 241 -3.86 -9.38 -0.01
CA GLY A 241 -2.43 -9.64 0.14
C GLY A 241 -1.62 -8.40 0.51
N GLY A 242 -1.96 -7.21 -0.01
CA GLY A 242 -1.35 -5.95 0.38
C GLY A 242 -1.57 -5.63 1.85
N PHE A 243 -2.82 -5.78 2.33
CA PHE A 243 -3.15 -5.56 3.74
C PHE A 243 -2.45 -6.57 4.67
N ALA A 244 -2.54 -7.87 4.35
CA ALA A 244 -1.88 -8.92 5.13
C ALA A 244 -0.35 -8.79 5.09
N GLY A 245 0.19 -8.43 3.93
CA GLY A 245 1.60 -8.19 3.70
C GLY A 245 2.12 -7.00 4.50
N GLU A 246 1.33 -5.94 4.65
CA GLU A 246 1.72 -4.79 5.48
C GLU A 246 1.84 -5.17 6.95
N TRP A 247 0.90 -5.92 7.53
CA TRP A 247 1.03 -6.44 8.89
C TRP A 247 2.21 -7.38 9.06
N LEU A 248 2.46 -8.24 8.08
CA LEU A 248 3.64 -9.11 8.08
C LEU A 248 4.94 -8.31 8.01
N TYR A 249 4.97 -7.23 7.23
CA TYR A 249 6.11 -6.32 7.16
C TYR A 249 6.35 -5.61 8.48
N GLN A 250 5.29 -5.13 9.14
CA GLN A 250 5.35 -4.53 10.47
C GLN A 250 5.85 -5.54 11.52
N ALA A 251 5.48 -6.82 11.43
CA ALA A 251 6.02 -7.86 12.31
C ALA A 251 7.53 -8.02 12.15
N VAL A 252 8.03 -7.96 10.91
CA VAL A 252 9.47 -8.06 10.60
C VAL A 252 10.24 -6.80 10.99
N ILE A 253 9.68 -5.60 10.80
CA ILE A 253 10.31 -4.36 11.32
C ILE A 253 10.25 -4.31 12.84
N GLY A 254 9.17 -4.80 13.45
CA GLY A 254 9.00 -4.88 14.91
C GLY A 254 10.13 -5.64 15.59
N LEU A 255 10.91 -6.44 14.85
CA LEU A 255 12.16 -7.06 15.30
C LEU A 255 13.22 -6.05 15.77
N THR A 256 13.20 -4.80 15.29
CA THR A 256 14.23 -3.79 15.62
C THR A 256 13.88 -2.88 16.78
N ARG A 257 12.65 -2.92 17.28
CA ARG A 257 12.23 -2.11 18.44
C ARG A 257 12.83 -2.69 19.75
N PRO A 258 13.10 -1.89 20.80
CA PRO A 258 13.30 -2.45 22.14
C PRO A 258 12.01 -3.12 22.60
N GLY A 259 12.07 -4.32 23.18
CA GLY A 259 10.88 -5.02 23.66
C GLY A 259 10.49 -4.57 25.08
N ASP A 260 9.21 -4.72 25.44
CA ASP A 260 8.75 -4.60 26.83
C ASP A 260 9.30 -5.77 27.66
N GLY A 261 10.54 -5.66 28.11
CA GLY A 261 11.27 -6.69 28.86
C GLY A 261 12.63 -7.07 28.29
N ASP A 262 13.05 -6.48 27.17
CA ASP A 262 14.37 -6.69 26.57
C ASP A 262 15.01 -5.33 26.22
N PRO A 263 15.97 -4.84 27.04
CA PRO A 263 16.64 -3.55 26.83
C PRO A 263 17.40 -3.48 25.49
N ASP A 264 17.72 -4.64 24.91
CA ASP A 264 18.59 -4.78 23.75
C ASP A 264 17.78 -5.05 22.47
N GLY A 265 16.94 -4.10 22.07
CA GLY A 265 16.30 -4.14 20.75
C GLY A 265 17.33 -4.31 19.62
N ILE A 266 16.91 -4.87 18.46
CA ILE A 266 17.78 -5.01 17.25
C ILE A 266 17.91 -3.65 16.55
N GLY A 267 18.19 -2.59 17.32
CA GLY A 267 18.23 -1.22 16.89
C GLY A 267 19.45 -0.94 16.02
N ASP A 268 19.24 -0.79 14.72
CA ASP A 268 20.17 -0.10 13.84
C ASP A 268 19.97 1.43 14.04
N ALA A 269 20.45 1.97 15.17
CA ALA A 269 20.45 3.40 15.43
C ALA A 269 21.58 3.81 16.39
N ALA A 270 22.70 4.24 15.81
CA ALA A 270 23.54 5.35 16.29
C ALA A 270 24.00 5.41 17.77
N GLY A 271 23.97 4.31 18.53
CA GLY A 271 24.37 4.32 19.94
C GLY A 271 24.83 2.95 20.45
N GLY A 272 26.13 2.66 20.31
CA GLY A 272 26.82 1.59 21.04
C GLY A 272 27.51 0.56 20.14
N MET A 273 28.84 0.66 20.00
CA MET A 273 29.69 -0.31 19.30
C MET A 273 29.81 -1.69 20.00
N LEU A 274 28.83 -2.14 20.79
CA LEU A 274 29.02 -3.28 21.71
C LEU A 274 27.83 -4.25 21.87
N ALA A 275 26.72 -4.10 21.15
CA ALA A 275 25.67 -5.12 21.16
C ALA A 275 26.04 -6.25 20.16
N PRO A 276 26.04 -7.53 20.58
CA PRO A 276 26.23 -8.65 19.66
C PRO A 276 25.09 -8.69 18.64
N GLU A 277 25.39 -9.05 17.39
CA GLU A 277 24.34 -9.30 16.39
C GLU A 277 23.41 -10.41 16.92
N PRO A 278 22.07 -10.22 16.87
CA PRO A 278 21.12 -11.22 17.33
C PRO A 278 21.30 -12.51 16.54
N THR A 279 21.22 -13.64 17.23
CA THR A 279 21.31 -14.96 16.63
C THR A 279 20.11 -15.22 15.71
N HIS A 280 20.29 -16.17 14.78
CA HIS A 280 19.20 -16.61 13.91
C HIS A 280 17.99 -17.11 14.70
N GLU A 281 18.21 -17.79 15.83
CA GLU A 281 17.16 -18.32 16.70
C GLU A 281 16.37 -17.21 17.40
N GLU A 282 17.04 -16.16 17.88
CA GLU A 282 16.38 -14.99 18.49
C GLU A 282 15.52 -14.24 17.48
N ILE A 283 16.01 -14.06 16.25
CA ILE A 283 15.26 -13.45 15.14
C ILE A 283 13.98 -14.27 14.86
N LEU A 284 14.07 -15.60 14.81
CA LEU A 284 12.92 -16.48 14.56
C LEU A 284 11.92 -16.46 15.70
N ALA A 285 12.39 -16.58 16.95
CA ALA A 285 11.53 -16.56 18.13
C ALA A 285 10.78 -15.23 18.26
N ARG A 286 11.47 -14.12 17.98
CA ARG A 286 10.87 -12.79 17.98
C ARG A 286 9.90 -12.59 16.81
N GLY A 287 10.23 -13.09 15.63
CA GLY A 287 9.32 -13.07 14.48
C GLY A 287 8.03 -13.85 14.73
N THR A 288 8.12 -14.98 15.41
CA THR A 288 6.96 -15.77 15.82
C THR A 288 6.07 -14.98 16.80
N ARG A 289 6.66 -14.35 17.83
CA ARG A 289 5.89 -13.53 18.78
C ARG A 289 5.21 -12.33 18.12
N GLU A 290 5.90 -11.60 17.25
CA GLU A 290 5.29 -10.48 16.53
C GLU A 290 4.20 -10.94 15.58
N LEU A 291 4.39 -12.07 14.90
CA LEU A 291 3.34 -12.65 14.06
C LEU A 291 2.13 -13.07 14.90
N ASP A 292 2.32 -13.73 16.03
CA ASP A 292 1.22 -14.11 16.93
C ASP A 292 0.45 -12.88 17.45
N ARG A 293 1.16 -11.78 17.70
CA ARG A 293 0.56 -10.50 18.11
C ARG A 293 -0.24 -9.83 17.00
N LEU A 294 0.23 -9.87 15.76
CA LEU A 294 -0.35 -9.13 14.63
C LEU A 294 -1.32 -9.96 13.78
N ARG A 295 -1.22 -11.29 13.80
CA ARG A 295 -2.11 -12.21 13.08
C ARG A 295 -3.61 -11.99 13.38
N PRO A 296 -4.05 -11.69 14.62
CA PRO A 296 -5.46 -11.40 14.90
C PRO A 296 -6.05 -10.29 14.02
N ARG A 297 -5.24 -9.28 13.67
CA ARG A 297 -5.68 -8.17 12.80
C ARG A 297 -5.90 -8.65 11.37
N ILE A 298 -5.02 -9.52 10.85
CA ILE A 298 -5.19 -10.11 9.52
C ILE A 298 -6.44 -11.01 9.49
N ALA A 299 -6.64 -11.83 10.54
CA ALA A 299 -7.82 -12.68 10.66
C ALA A 299 -9.12 -11.87 10.78
N ALA A 300 -9.11 -10.77 11.55
CA ALA A 300 -10.26 -9.89 11.69
C ALA A 300 -10.59 -9.19 10.36
N PHE A 301 -9.59 -8.71 9.63
CA PHE A 301 -9.75 -8.20 8.27
C PHE A 301 -10.37 -9.25 7.34
N TRP A 302 -9.84 -10.47 7.35
CA TRP A 302 -10.38 -11.55 6.52
C TRP A 302 -11.85 -11.85 6.87
N ALA A 303 -12.18 -11.96 8.15
CA ALA A 303 -13.56 -12.15 8.61
C ALA A 303 -14.47 -11.00 8.15
N GLY A 304 -14.01 -9.75 8.26
CA GLY A 304 -14.73 -8.57 7.78
C GLY A 304 -14.98 -8.61 6.28
N TYR A 305 -13.95 -8.96 5.50
CA TYR A 305 -14.06 -9.14 4.06
C TYR A 305 -15.10 -10.21 3.72
N ARG A 306 -15.02 -11.40 4.34
CA ARG A 306 -15.95 -12.50 4.08
C ARG A 306 -17.38 -12.23 4.55
N SER A 307 -17.57 -11.35 5.53
CA SER A 307 -18.91 -10.95 6.01
C SER A 307 -19.76 -10.22 4.96
N VAL A 308 -19.12 -9.58 3.98
CA VAL A 308 -19.79 -8.86 2.87
C VAL A 308 -19.53 -9.51 1.51
N ARG A 309 -18.48 -10.33 1.41
CA ARG A 309 -18.11 -11.15 0.25
C ARG A 309 -18.04 -12.63 0.66
N PRO A 310 -19.19 -13.31 0.82
CA PRO A 310 -19.23 -14.74 1.13
C PRO A 310 -18.46 -15.57 0.10
N ALA A 311 -18.12 -16.81 0.46
CA ALA A 311 -17.41 -17.72 -0.43
C ALA A 311 -18.14 -17.90 -1.77
N ASP A 312 -17.52 -17.41 -2.84
CA ASP A 312 -17.94 -17.64 -4.22
C ASP A 312 -17.01 -18.71 -4.82
N PRO A 313 -17.54 -19.77 -5.45
CA PRO A 313 -16.71 -20.73 -6.20
C PRO A 313 -15.79 -20.07 -7.23
N ALA A 314 -16.18 -18.92 -7.79
CA ALA A 314 -15.37 -18.13 -8.71
C ALA A 314 -14.15 -17.47 -8.04
N ASP A 315 -14.17 -17.30 -6.72
CA ASP A 315 -13.02 -16.77 -5.97
C ASP A 315 -11.92 -17.84 -5.78
N GLY A 316 -12.23 -19.12 -6.02
CA GLY A 316 -11.26 -20.22 -6.05
C GLY A 316 -10.30 -20.23 -4.86
N ASP A 317 -9.01 -20.35 -5.16
CA ASP A 317 -7.89 -20.36 -4.20
C ASP A 317 -7.49 -18.96 -3.69
N LEU A 318 -8.48 -18.08 -3.44
CA LEU A 318 -8.28 -16.67 -3.07
C LEU A 318 -7.28 -16.47 -1.93
N ALA A 319 -7.39 -17.27 -0.85
CA ALA A 319 -6.51 -17.17 0.30
C ALA A 319 -5.05 -17.42 -0.09
N ALA A 320 -4.78 -18.46 -0.88
CA ALA A 320 -3.43 -18.76 -1.38
C ALA A 320 -2.91 -17.65 -2.31
N ARG A 321 -3.74 -17.13 -3.23
CA ARG A 321 -3.31 -16.00 -4.07
C ARG A 321 -3.00 -14.76 -3.23
N ALA A 322 -3.80 -14.47 -2.21
CA ALA A 322 -3.58 -13.34 -1.31
C ALA A 322 -2.30 -13.52 -0.49
N THR A 323 -2.01 -14.73 -0.01
CA THR A 323 -0.74 -15.06 0.64
C THR A 323 0.46 -14.84 -0.29
N ALA A 324 0.34 -15.21 -1.57
CA ALA A 324 1.40 -14.95 -2.55
C ALA A 324 1.61 -13.44 -2.76
N PHE A 325 0.53 -12.63 -2.81
CA PHE A 325 0.63 -11.18 -2.86
C PHE A 325 1.21 -10.56 -1.58
N ALA A 326 0.89 -11.10 -0.40
CA ALA A 326 1.55 -10.72 0.85
C ALA A 326 3.05 -11.00 0.82
N GLY A 327 3.45 -12.12 0.21
CA GLY A 327 4.85 -12.44 -0.03
C GLY A 327 5.54 -11.47 -0.99
N TRP A 328 4.87 -11.08 -2.08
CA TRP A 328 5.33 -10.03 -2.98
C TRP A 328 5.45 -8.67 -2.27
N HIS A 329 4.48 -8.31 -1.43
CA HIS A 329 4.50 -7.06 -0.67
C HIS A 329 5.78 -6.88 0.14
N LEU A 330 6.25 -7.93 0.83
CA LEU A 330 7.52 -7.89 1.56
C LEU A 330 8.73 -7.58 0.66
N ILE A 331 8.73 -8.13 -0.56
CA ILE A 331 9.79 -7.91 -1.56
C ILE A 331 9.70 -6.49 -2.13
N ASP A 332 8.50 -5.99 -2.39
CA ASP A 332 8.27 -4.62 -2.86
C ASP A 332 8.74 -3.59 -1.81
N ARG A 333 8.40 -3.80 -0.54
CA ARG A 333 8.90 -2.96 0.57
C ARG A 333 10.41 -3.03 0.73
N ALA A 334 11.02 -4.19 0.46
CA ALA A 334 12.47 -4.32 0.44
C ALA A 334 13.11 -3.52 -0.70
N MET A 335 12.51 -3.52 -1.89
CA MET A 335 12.94 -2.70 -3.02
C MET A 335 12.86 -1.20 -2.67
N VAL A 336 11.74 -0.75 -2.11
CA VAL A 336 11.58 0.64 -1.64
C VAL A 336 12.65 1.00 -0.59
N SER A 337 12.95 0.09 0.34
CA SER A 337 13.99 0.30 1.35
C SER A 337 15.40 0.40 0.72
N ALA A 338 15.69 -0.43 -0.29
CA ALA A 338 16.96 -0.45 -1.00
C ALA A 338 17.24 0.87 -1.74
N SER A 339 16.20 1.52 -2.30
CA SER A 339 16.35 2.80 -3.01
C SER A 339 16.87 3.96 -2.16
N ARG A 340 16.88 3.81 -0.82
CA ARG A 340 17.28 4.85 0.13
C ARG A 340 18.67 4.66 0.73
N GLY A 341 19.34 3.55 0.45
CA GLY A 341 20.54 3.14 1.18
C GLY A 341 21.70 2.70 0.28
N SER A 342 22.90 2.76 0.83
CA SER A 342 24.10 2.16 0.22
C SER A 342 24.24 0.66 0.55
N ARG A 343 23.51 0.16 1.55
CA ARG A 343 23.51 -1.25 1.96
C ARG A 343 22.07 -1.72 2.17
N LEU A 344 21.81 -2.98 1.81
CA LEU A 344 20.55 -3.64 2.13
C LEU A 344 20.60 -4.12 3.59
N PRO A 345 19.71 -3.67 4.49
CA PRO A 345 19.73 -4.07 5.89
C PRO A 345 19.43 -5.58 6.09
N ALA A 346 19.92 -6.17 7.18
CA ALA A 346 19.69 -7.58 7.49
C ALA A 346 18.20 -7.90 7.70
N VAL A 347 17.48 -7.03 8.40
CA VAL A 347 16.03 -7.14 8.60
C VAL A 347 15.25 -7.10 7.28
N VAL A 348 15.70 -6.30 6.32
CA VAL A 348 15.09 -6.24 4.98
C VAL A 348 15.34 -7.54 4.20
N ARG A 349 16.54 -8.13 4.31
CA ARG A 349 16.81 -9.47 3.74
C ARG A 349 15.95 -10.55 4.38
N ALA A 350 15.71 -10.48 5.69
CA ALA A 350 14.83 -11.41 6.39
C ALA A 350 13.38 -11.28 5.87
N ALA A 351 12.88 -10.06 5.68
CA ALA A 351 11.58 -9.81 5.06
C ALA A 351 11.48 -10.44 3.66
N MET A 352 12.51 -10.27 2.81
CA MET A 352 12.56 -10.92 1.50
C MET A 352 12.53 -12.45 1.60
N GLY A 353 13.26 -13.04 2.56
CA GLY A 353 13.27 -14.49 2.77
C GLY A 353 11.90 -15.04 3.18
N ILE A 354 11.17 -14.34 4.05
CA ILE A 354 9.80 -14.67 4.43
C ILE A 354 8.87 -14.53 3.23
N GLY A 355 8.96 -13.41 2.50
CA GLY A 355 8.11 -13.15 1.33
C GLY A 355 8.31 -14.16 0.22
N ARG A 356 9.55 -14.58 -0.01
CA ARG A 356 9.91 -15.68 -0.91
C ARG A 356 9.21 -16.98 -0.53
N ASN A 357 9.20 -17.36 0.75
CA ASN A 357 8.55 -18.61 1.19
C ASN A 357 7.03 -18.56 1.00
N ALA A 358 6.40 -17.42 1.30
CA ALA A 358 4.98 -17.19 1.06
C ALA A 358 4.61 -17.24 -0.44
N LEU A 359 5.48 -16.73 -1.33
CA LEU A 359 5.31 -16.84 -2.79
C LEU A 359 5.46 -18.28 -3.30
N LEU A 360 6.42 -19.03 -2.75
CA LEU A 360 6.73 -20.38 -3.22
C LEU A 360 5.66 -21.40 -2.82
N ARG A 361 5.11 -21.28 -1.60
CA ARG A 361 4.18 -22.25 -1.02
C ARG A 361 2.98 -21.56 -0.34
N PRO A 362 2.23 -20.71 -1.05
CA PRO A 362 1.21 -19.88 -0.42
C PRO A 362 0.14 -20.67 0.33
N GLU A 363 -0.20 -21.86 -0.16
CA GLU A 363 -1.19 -22.74 0.45
C GLU A 363 -0.78 -23.18 1.87
N GLN A 364 0.52 -23.27 2.17
CA GLN A 364 1.03 -23.65 3.48
C GLN A 364 0.98 -22.50 4.49
N PHE A 365 0.89 -21.26 4.00
CA PHE A 365 0.96 -20.05 4.84
C PHE A 365 -0.39 -19.33 4.99
N ALA A 366 -1.40 -19.66 4.18
CA ALA A 366 -2.71 -19.02 4.23
C ALA A 366 -3.37 -19.11 5.62
N SER A 367 -3.43 -20.32 6.21
CA SER A 367 -3.93 -20.52 7.57
C SER A 367 -3.07 -19.84 8.64
N VAL A 368 -1.74 -19.86 8.46
CA VAL A 368 -0.79 -19.21 9.38
C VAL A 368 -1.02 -17.70 9.43
N LEU A 369 -1.32 -17.07 8.29
CA LEU A 369 -1.64 -15.65 8.21
C LEU A 369 -3.08 -15.32 8.70
N GLY A 370 -3.92 -16.32 8.96
CA GLY A 370 -5.32 -16.10 9.33
C GLY A 370 -6.25 -15.80 8.15
N LEU A 371 -5.87 -16.21 6.92
CA LEU A 371 -6.68 -16.05 5.70
C LEU A 371 -7.57 -17.26 5.41
N GLU A 372 -7.69 -18.19 6.34
CA GLU A 372 -8.60 -19.33 6.28
C GLU A 372 -9.45 -19.36 7.57
N GLU A 373 -10.69 -19.83 7.46
CA GLU A 373 -11.49 -20.11 8.64
C GLU A 373 -10.81 -21.23 9.42
N SER A 374 -10.63 -21.04 10.74
CA SER A 374 -10.16 -22.13 11.60
C SER A 374 -11.24 -23.21 11.59
N ALA A 375 -10.88 -24.39 11.07
CA ALA A 375 -11.77 -25.56 11.00
C ALA A 375 -12.26 -26.02 12.38
#